data_AF-A0A2N3E1E6-F1
#
_entry.id   AF-A0A2N3E1E6-F1
#
_cell.length_a   1.000
_cell.length_b   1.000
_cell.length_c   1.000
_cell.angle_alpha   90.00
_cell.angle_beta   90.00
_cell.angle_gamma   90.00
#
_symmetry.space_group_name_H-M   'P 1'
#
loop_
_entity.id
_entity.type
_entity.pdbx_description
1 polymer ?
#
loop_
_entity_poly.entity_id
_entity_poly.type
_entity_poly.pdbx_seq_one_letter_code
_entity_poly.pdbx_strand_id
1 'polypeptide(L)'
;MAEKKSYKNLTEEVWDAGTCSGCGGCVAVCPADALFFIDEPGINHPSSSGYCKMETDSVPCGACYDACPRTREQKKDTIGSYRKLVRAQATTAVPHQQNGGAVTAILLAAMQEGLIDGVVTVTEDRWNHKPSSILVTSAGELIEHAGSRYNWSVPVLRSLKTAIIEKKLTRVVIVGTPCVAQAARAMKNSSNDLLIPFGRSIRLIIGLFCTESFDYHTLMEEIFVTADWADWLTRFTKAGITFGPIARSDDHLECPQVAANGMLPEMEGAGGMRTVDSPICIAGEKKTPPRRAPEIGEHTREILASMGIAGAEIDRIIASGAARA
;
A
#
# COMPACT_ATOMS: atom_id res chain seq x y z
N MET A 1 38.56 -8.88 22.86
CA MET A 1 37.40 -8.17 22.27
C MET A 1 36.38 -9.23 21.91
N ALA A 2 35.10 -9.06 22.22
CA ALA A 2 34.07 -9.98 21.74
C ALA A 2 34.08 -9.99 20.21
N GLU A 3 33.97 -11.17 19.62
CA GLU A 3 33.90 -11.34 18.17
C GLU A 3 32.67 -10.59 17.63
N LYS A 4 32.87 -9.73 16.62
CA LYS A 4 31.75 -9.01 16.01
C LYS A 4 30.91 -10.01 15.21
N LYS A 5 29.60 -9.96 15.40
CA LYS A 5 28.62 -10.78 14.65
C LYS A 5 28.12 -10.04 13.42
N SER A 6 27.87 -10.76 12.34
CA SER A 6 27.45 -10.20 11.05
C SER A 6 25.94 -10.31 10.84
N TYR A 7 25.47 -9.97 9.64
CA TYR A 7 24.07 -10.19 9.27
C TYR A 7 23.70 -11.68 9.23
N LYS A 8 24.65 -12.60 9.01
CA LYS A 8 24.35 -14.05 9.00
C LYS A 8 23.93 -14.53 10.38
N ASN A 9 24.59 -14.07 11.44
CA ASN A 9 24.16 -14.34 12.81
C ASN A 9 22.80 -13.72 13.10
N LEU A 10 22.51 -12.54 12.53
CA LEU A 10 21.20 -11.91 12.65
C LEU A 10 20.11 -12.73 11.93
N THR A 11 20.42 -13.31 10.78
CA THR A 11 19.54 -14.24 10.05
C THR A 11 19.20 -15.44 10.94
N GLU A 12 20.21 -16.16 11.42
CA GLU A 12 20.02 -17.37 12.22
C GLU A 12 19.32 -17.10 13.56
N GLU A 13 19.79 -16.11 14.33
CA GLU A 13 19.35 -15.91 15.72
C GLU A 13 18.03 -15.12 15.82
N VAL A 14 17.65 -14.35 14.79
CA VAL A 14 16.50 -13.43 14.85
C VAL A 14 15.49 -13.66 13.73
N TRP A 15 15.93 -13.74 12.47
CA TRP A 15 15.01 -13.82 11.33
C TRP A 15 14.43 -15.22 11.18
N ASP A 16 15.28 -16.24 11.10
CA ASP A 16 14.88 -17.65 10.97
C ASP A 16 14.22 -18.16 12.25
N ALA A 17 14.61 -17.60 13.41
CA ALA A 17 13.96 -17.85 14.69
C ALA A 17 12.57 -17.20 14.84
N GLY A 18 12.13 -16.39 13.86
CA GLY A 18 10.80 -15.74 13.88
C GLY A 18 10.62 -14.68 14.96
N THR A 19 11.71 -14.15 15.54
CA THR A 19 11.64 -13.17 16.64
C THR A 19 11.73 -11.72 16.16
N CYS A 20 12.00 -11.50 14.87
CA CYS A 20 12.08 -10.18 14.26
C CYS A 20 10.75 -9.41 14.38
N SER A 21 10.83 -8.11 14.62
CA SER A 21 9.65 -7.23 14.76
C SER A 21 9.58 -6.14 13.71
N GLY A 22 10.30 -6.31 12.59
CA GLY A 22 10.21 -5.41 11.45
C GLY A 22 10.69 -3.97 11.65
N CYS A 23 11.28 -3.58 12.78
CA CYS A 23 11.54 -2.16 13.10
C CYS A 23 12.45 -1.39 12.12
N GLY A 24 13.21 -2.07 11.27
CA GLY A 24 14.08 -1.47 10.27
C GLY A 24 15.46 -1.01 10.75
N GLY A 25 15.82 -1.26 12.02
CA GLY A 25 17.08 -0.75 12.59
C GLY A 25 18.33 -1.27 11.87
N CYS A 26 18.38 -2.56 11.55
CA CYS A 26 19.49 -3.18 10.82
C CYS A 26 19.65 -2.64 9.39
N VAL A 27 18.54 -2.34 8.72
CA VAL A 27 18.50 -1.73 7.37
C VAL A 27 19.07 -0.32 7.44
N ALA A 28 18.62 0.49 8.41
CA ALA A 28 19.04 1.87 8.56
C ALA A 28 20.55 2.04 8.77
N VAL A 29 21.19 1.11 9.49
CA VAL A 29 22.60 1.22 9.87
C VAL A 29 23.53 0.47 8.92
N CYS A 30 23.00 -0.23 7.91
CA CYS A 30 23.82 -0.98 6.96
C CYS A 30 24.61 0.00 6.06
N PRO A 31 25.96 0.03 6.15
CA PRO A 31 26.76 0.95 5.34
C PRO A 31 26.87 0.52 3.88
N ALA A 32 26.46 -0.70 3.55
CA ALA A 32 26.49 -1.26 2.20
C ALA A 32 25.14 -1.24 1.50
N ASP A 33 24.07 -0.78 2.17
CA ASP A 33 22.69 -0.84 1.66
C ASP A 33 22.26 -2.25 1.20
N ALA A 34 22.88 -3.27 1.79
CA ALA A 34 22.68 -4.66 1.40
C ALA A 34 21.46 -5.30 2.06
N LEU A 35 20.82 -4.64 3.03
CA LEU A 35 19.64 -5.14 3.73
C LEU A 35 18.42 -4.31 3.35
N PHE A 36 17.30 -4.97 3.06
CA PHE A 36 16.06 -4.30 2.63
C PHE A 36 14.83 -5.14 3.01
N PHE A 37 13.65 -4.52 3.04
CA PHE A 37 12.39 -5.25 3.19
C PHE A 37 11.80 -5.54 1.83
N ILE A 38 11.36 -6.78 1.63
CA ILE A 38 10.57 -7.20 0.47
C ILE A 38 9.10 -6.95 0.79
N ASP A 39 8.36 -6.46 -0.18
CA ASP A 39 6.93 -6.17 -0.07
C ASP A 39 6.11 -7.40 -0.45
N GLU A 40 6.32 -8.50 0.29
CA GLU A 40 5.64 -9.78 0.07
C GLU A 40 4.85 -10.17 1.33
N PRO A 41 3.58 -10.61 1.18
CA PRO A 41 2.76 -11.03 2.31
C PRO A 41 3.45 -12.10 3.16
N GLY A 42 3.42 -11.92 4.50
CA GLY A 42 4.01 -12.87 5.45
C GLY A 42 5.51 -12.70 5.72
N ILE A 43 6.25 -11.90 4.95
CA ILE A 43 7.67 -11.62 5.20
C ILE A 43 7.83 -10.41 6.12
N ASN A 44 8.02 -10.66 7.41
CA ASN A 44 8.11 -9.63 8.46
C ASN A 44 9.55 -9.28 8.91
N HIS A 45 10.55 -9.72 8.15
CA HIS A 45 11.96 -9.46 8.41
C HIS A 45 12.67 -8.94 7.15
N PRO A 46 13.84 -8.31 7.30
CA PRO A 46 14.64 -7.91 6.16
C PRO A 46 15.22 -9.11 5.39
N SER A 47 15.50 -8.88 4.12
CA SER A 47 16.29 -9.72 3.22
C SER A 47 17.65 -9.10 2.94
N SER A 48 18.57 -9.89 2.41
CA SER A 48 19.93 -9.48 2.07
C SER A 48 20.18 -9.60 0.56
N SER A 49 20.93 -8.66 -0.02
CA SER A 49 21.43 -8.75 -1.40
C SER A 49 22.58 -9.74 -1.57
N GLY A 50 23.03 -10.38 -0.48
CA GLY A 50 24.14 -11.33 -0.45
C GLY A 50 25.51 -10.70 -0.17
N TYR A 51 25.64 -9.37 -0.31
CA TYR A 51 26.88 -8.66 0.00
C TYR A 51 26.95 -8.24 1.47
N CYS A 52 28.10 -8.45 2.12
CA CYS A 52 28.36 -7.90 3.44
C CYS A 52 29.86 -7.65 3.63
N LYS A 53 30.22 -6.46 4.09
CA LYS A 53 31.63 -6.09 4.36
C LYS A 53 32.37 -7.07 5.29
N MET A 54 31.67 -7.66 6.26
CA MET A 54 32.29 -8.66 7.15
C MET A 54 32.50 -10.00 6.45
N GLU A 55 31.49 -10.47 5.75
CA GLU A 55 31.50 -11.80 5.13
C GLU A 55 32.32 -11.86 3.85
N THR A 56 32.28 -10.79 3.06
CA THR A 56 32.93 -10.70 1.76
C THR A 56 34.32 -10.09 1.87
N ASP A 57 34.48 -9.01 2.65
CA ASP A 57 35.71 -8.21 2.65
C ASP A 57 36.52 -8.35 3.95
N SER A 58 36.08 -9.19 4.89
CA SER A 58 36.71 -9.36 6.22
C SER A 58 36.84 -8.05 7.03
N VAL A 59 35.97 -7.06 6.77
CA VAL A 59 35.97 -5.77 7.49
C VAL A 59 35.02 -5.83 8.69
N PRO A 60 35.51 -5.63 9.94
CA PRO A 60 34.71 -5.81 11.15
C PRO A 60 33.63 -4.71 11.34
N CYS A 61 32.45 -4.92 10.76
CA CYS A 61 31.30 -4.01 10.78
C CYS A 61 30.41 -4.19 12.04
N GLY A 62 29.56 -5.22 12.06
CA GLY A 62 28.68 -5.59 13.18
C GLY A 62 27.46 -4.70 13.42
N ALA A 63 27.31 -3.61 12.66
CA ALA A 63 26.33 -2.56 12.93
C ALA A 63 24.88 -3.08 12.98
N CYS A 64 24.51 -3.98 12.05
CA CYS A 64 23.16 -4.52 11.97
C CYS A 64 22.80 -5.40 13.19
N TYR A 65 23.75 -6.21 13.67
CA TYR A 65 23.57 -7.07 14.83
C TYR A 65 23.48 -6.23 16.12
N ASP A 66 24.37 -5.25 16.27
CA ASP A 66 24.42 -4.39 17.46
C ASP A 66 23.21 -3.46 17.60
N ALA A 67 22.61 -3.06 16.47
CA ALA A 67 21.40 -2.25 16.42
C ALA A 67 20.10 -3.05 16.62
N CYS A 68 20.13 -4.37 16.45
CA CYS A 68 18.96 -5.20 16.61
C CYS A 68 18.60 -5.32 18.10
N PRO A 69 17.35 -5.01 18.50
CA PRO A 69 16.96 -5.16 19.90
C PRO A 69 16.80 -6.62 20.30
N ARG A 70 16.54 -7.53 19.34
CA ARG A 70 16.26 -8.95 19.58
C ARG A 70 17.51 -9.80 19.83
N THR A 71 18.71 -9.25 19.64
CA THR A 71 19.98 -9.93 19.96
C THR A 71 20.34 -9.82 21.45
N ARG A 72 19.47 -9.22 22.27
CA ARG A 72 19.68 -8.97 23.69
C ARG A 72 18.47 -9.45 24.49
N GLU A 73 18.71 -9.77 25.75
CA GLU A 73 17.66 -10.17 26.68
C GLU A 73 16.62 -9.06 26.85
N GLN A 74 15.35 -9.42 26.72
CA GLN A 74 14.23 -8.51 26.91
C GLN A 74 13.77 -8.56 28.37
N LYS A 75 13.80 -7.40 29.04
CA LYS A 75 13.27 -7.28 30.40
C LYS A 75 11.75 -7.50 30.39
N LYS A 76 11.26 -8.34 31.30
CA LYS A 76 9.85 -8.68 31.45
C LYS A 76 9.16 -7.83 32.53
N ASP A 77 9.36 -6.53 32.48
CA ASP A 77 8.71 -5.58 33.40
C ASP A 77 7.35 -5.14 32.82
N THR A 78 6.35 -4.92 33.67
CA THR A 78 4.99 -4.55 33.23
C THR A 78 4.96 -3.14 32.62
N ILE A 79 5.43 -2.14 33.36
CA ILE A 79 5.51 -0.73 32.92
C ILE A 79 6.98 -0.28 32.77
N GLY A 80 7.92 -1.00 33.39
CA GLY A 80 9.32 -0.62 33.47
C GLY A 80 9.58 0.56 34.41
N SER A 81 10.75 1.17 34.30
CA SER A 81 11.16 2.29 35.14
C SER A 81 10.61 3.62 34.63
N TYR A 82 9.96 4.39 35.52
CA TYR A 82 9.43 5.73 35.21
C TYR A 82 9.76 6.73 36.31
N ARG A 83 9.79 8.03 35.96
CA ARG A 83 9.90 9.13 36.96
C ARG A 83 8.53 9.60 37.44
N LYS A 84 7.55 9.67 36.54
CA LYS A 84 6.18 10.11 36.82
C LYS A 84 5.24 9.53 35.77
N LEU A 85 4.02 9.20 36.18
CA LEU A 85 2.91 8.84 35.28
C LEU A 85 1.85 9.93 35.39
N VAL A 86 1.43 10.47 34.25
CA VAL A 86 0.43 11.54 34.18
C VAL A 86 -0.50 11.29 33.00
N ARG A 87 -1.73 11.81 33.12
CA ARG A 87 -2.63 11.98 31.98
C ARG A 87 -2.37 13.34 31.35
N ALA A 88 -2.24 13.39 30.03
CA ALA A 88 -2.01 14.62 29.28
C ALA A 88 -2.89 14.67 28.02
N GLN A 89 -3.28 15.88 27.63
CA GLN A 89 -3.99 16.17 26.40
C GLN A 89 -3.46 17.48 25.82
N ALA A 90 -3.32 17.54 24.50
CA ALA A 90 -2.94 18.71 23.76
C ALA A 90 -4.01 19.79 23.90
N THR A 91 -3.58 21.02 24.15
CA THR A 91 -4.46 22.20 24.13
C THR A 91 -4.65 22.75 22.72
N THR A 92 -3.72 22.45 21.81
CA THR A 92 -3.78 22.80 20.39
C THR A 92 -4.60 21.75 19.63
N ALA A 93 -5.39 22.18 18.65
CA ALA A 93 -6.13 21.28 17.79
C ALA A 93 -5.18 20.40 16.96
N VAL A 94 -5.32 19.08 17.11
CA VAL A 94 -4.65 18.07 16.28
C VAL A 94 -5.75 17.25 15.59
N PRO A 95 -6.15 17.61 14.36
CA PRO A 95 -7.35 17.05 13.70
C PRO A 95 -7.38 15.52 13.63
N HIS A 96 -6.21 14.88 13.48
CA HIS A 96 -6.08 13.43 13.28
C HIS A 96 -5.47 12.72 14.50
N GLN A 97 -5.60 13.27 15.71
CA GLN A 97 -5.04 12.62 16.90
C GLN A 97 -5.75 11.30 17.23
N GLN A 98 -4.96 10.28 17.59
CA GLN A 98 -5.53 9.00 18.05
C GLN A 98 -6.17 9.12 19.45
N ASN A 99 -5.49 9.81 20.35
CA ASN A 99 -5.93 10.00 21.73
C ASN A 99 -5.86 11.49 22.08
N GLY A 100 -5.09 11.86 23.10
CA GLY A 100 -4.96 13.25 23.53
C GLY A 100 -3.99 14.10 22.70
N GLY A 101 -3.46 13.63 21.57
CA GLY A 101 -2.55 14.44 20.72
C GLY A 101 -1.22 14.83 21.35
N ALA A 102 -0.87 14.26 22.51
CA ALA A 102 0.29 14.69 23.30
C ALA A 102 1.62 14.56 22.55
N VAL A 103 1.82 13.47 21.80
CA VAL A 103 3.04 13.25 21.01
C VAL A 103 3.22 14.36 19.97
N THR A 104 2.18 14.60 19.16
CA THR A 104 2.19 15.64 18.13
C THR A 104 2.43 17.03 18.74
N ALA A 105 1.75 17.36 19.84
CA ALA A 105 1.92 18.66 20.51
C ALA A 105 3.34 18.86 21.07
N ILE A 106 3.93 17.85 21.71
CA ILE A 106 5.31 17.89 22.21
C ILE A 106 6.29 18.12 21.06
N LEU A 107 6.12 17.40 19.95
CA LEU A 107 7.00 17.50 18.80
C LEU A 107 6.88 18.85 18.09
N LEU A 108 5.65 19.38 17.93
CA LEU A 108 5.42 20.71 17.37
C LEU A 108 6.12 21.79 18.18
N ALA A 109 5.93 21.79 19.51
CA ALA A 109 6.60 22.74 20.39
C ALA A 109 8.13 22.58 20.30
N ALA A 110 8.64 21.35 20.29
CA ALA A 110 10.07 21.09 20.16
C ALA A 110 10.66 21.57 18.83
N MET A 111 9.91 21.47 17.71
CA MET A 111 10.33 21.99 16.41
C MET A 111 10.33 23.53 16.40
N GLN A 112 9.28 24.16 16.93
CA GLN A 112 9.14 25.62 16.96
C GLN A 112 10.21 26.29 17.82
N GLU A 113 10.55 25.69 18.96
CA GLU A 113 11.64 26.11 19.84
C GLU A 113 13.03 25.73 19.29
N GLY A 114 13.09 25.08 18.12
CA GLY A 114 14.33 24.66 17.49
C GLY A 114 15.12 23.63 18.32
N LEU A 115 14.46 22.87 19.21
CA LEU A 115 15.09 21.83 20.04
C LEU A 115 15.40 20.57 19.25
N ILE A 116 14.68 20.36 18.14
CA ILE A 116 14.80 19.21 17.25
C ILE A 116 14.84 19.68 15.79
N ASP A 117 15.53 18.93 14.93
CA ASP A 117 15.71 19.25 13.51
C ASP A 117 15.15 18.17 12.56
N GLY A 118 14.60 17.09 13.11
CA GLY A 118 13.86 16.10 12.33
C GLY A 118 13.13 15.07 13.20
N VAL A 119 12.06 14.50 12.66
CA VAL A 119 11.29 13.43 13.28
C VAL A 119 11.21 12.25 12.32
N VAL A 120 11.66 11.09 12.79
CA VAL A 120 11.47 9.80 12.12
C VAL A 120 10.20 9.15 12.67
N THR A 121 9.23 8.92 11.80
CA THR A 121 7.93 8.34 12.16
C THR A 121 7.31 7.63 10.95
N VAL A 122 6.03 7.25 11.05
CA VAL A 122 5.28 6.59 9.98
C VAL A 122 4.31 7.56 9.33
N THR A 123 4.08 7.36 8.03
CA THR A 123 2.97 7.93 7.28
C THR A 123 2.23 6.82 6.55
N GLU A 124 1.15 7.16 5.88
CA GLU A 124 0.32 6.29 5.05
C GLU A 124 0.01 6.98 3.74
N ASP A 125 0.15 6.26 2.63
CA ASP A 125 -0.31 6.71 1.33
C ASP A 125 -1.85 6.77 1.30
N ARG A 126 -2.39 7.88 0.82
CA ARG A 126 -3.85 8.14 0.88
C ARG A 126 -4.66 7.30 -0.11
N TRP A 127 -4.04 6.69 -1.12
CA TRP A 127 -4.73 5.96 -2.17
C TRP A 127 -4.73 4.46 -1.90
N ASN A 128 -3.57 3.91 -1.56
CA ASN A 128 -3.42 2.47 -1.34
C ASN A 128 -3.28 2.09 0.14
N HIS A 129 -3.35 3.06 1.07
CA HIS A 129 -3.22 2.84 2.50
C HIS A 129 -1.90 2.18 2.92
N LYS A 130 -0.89 2.20 2.05
CA LYS A 130 0.40 1.59 2.32
C LYS A 130 1.21 2.52 3.22
N PRO A 131 1.60 2.08 4.40
CA PRO A 131 2.40 2.91 5.28
C PRO A 131 3.88 2.87 4.91
N SER A 132 4.55 3.96 5.24
CA SER A 132 5.97 4.14 4.97
C SER A 132 6.66 4.88 6.10
N SER A 133 7.96 4.64 6.24
CA SER A 133 8.83 5.40 7.13
C SER A 133 9.12 6.76 6.49
N ILE A 134 8.86 7.85 7.22
CA ILE A 134 9.07 9.22 6.77
C ILE A 134 10.04 9.95 7.69
N LEU A 135 10.71 10.96 7.14
CA LEU A 135 11.47 11.96 7.86
C LEU A 135 10.76 13.31 7.72
N VAL A 136 10.17 13.78 8.81
CA VAL A 136 9.51 15.08 8.87
C VAL A 136 10.50 16.13 9.36
N THR A 137 10.68 17.19 8.57
CA THR A 137 11.60 18.30 8.91
C THR A 137 10.89 19.65 9.08
N SER A 138 9.56 19.68 8.95
CA SER A 138 8.76 20.90 9.13
C SER A 138 7.57 20.67 10.06
N ALA A 139 7.19 21.71 10.81
CA ALA A 139 6.08 21.64 11.76
C ALA A 139 4.71 21.47 11.06
N GLY A 140 4.53 22.02 9.85
CA GLY A 140 3.29 21.87 9.09
C GLY A 140 3.02 20.42 8.69
N GLU A 141 4.04 19.76 8.12
CA GLU A 141 4.01 18.36 7.70
C GLU A 141 3.72 17.41 8.89
N LEU A 142 4.22 17.73 10.09
CA LEU A 142 4.02 16.90 11.28
C LEU A 142 2.53 16.72 11.67
N ILE A 143 1.69 17.74 11.46
CA ILE A 143 0.26 17.67 11.81
C ILE A 143 -0.49 16.73 10.86
N GLU A 144 -0.12 16.74 9.58
CA GLU A 144 -0.75 15.91 8.56
C GLU A 144 -0.52 14.42 8.80
N HIS A 145 0.61 14.06 9.42
CA HIS A 145 0.96 12.68 9.76
C HIS A 145 0.51 12.24 11.16
N ALA A 146 -0.35 13.02 11.84
CA ALA A 146 -0.88 12.62 13.14
C ALA A 146 -1.82 11.38 13.04
N GLY A 147 -1.89 10.64 14.16
CA GLY A 147 -2.76 9.48 14.32
C GLY A 147 -2.01 8.14 14.27
N SER A 148 -2.64 7.09 14.79
CA SER A 148 -2.05 5.75 14.75
C SER A 148 -2.26 5.11 13.38
N ARG A 149 -1.34 4.24 12.99
CA ARG A 149 -1.47 3.34 11.84
C ARG A 149 -1.23 1.93 12.34
N TYR A 150 -2.27 1.10 12.23
CA TYR A 150 -2.26 -0.30 12.71
C TYR A 150 -2.09 -1.31 11.57
N ASN A 151 -2.18 -0.79 10.35
CA ASN A 151 -2.14 -1.48 9.10
C ASN A 151 -0.64 -1.58 8.75
N TRP A 152 -0.12 -2.79 8.55
CA TRP A 152 1.25 -3.07 8.04
C TRP A 152 2.43 -2.94 9.03
N SER A 153 3.34 -3.92 8.97
CA SER A 153 4.65 -3.89 9.62
C SER A 153 5.58 -2.89 8.90
N VAL A 154 5.67 -1.65 9.40
CA VAL A 154 6.53 -0.62 8.81
C VAL A 154 7.92 -0.66 9.45
N PRO A 155 9.00 -0.70 8.64
CA PRO A 155 10.34 -0.47 9.13
C PRO A 155 10.56 1.02 9.45
N VAL A 156 10.01 1.48 10.58
CA VAL A 156 10.01 2.90 10.99
C VAL A 156 11.40 3.53 10.95
N LEU A 157 12.44 2.76 11.30
CA LEU A 157 13.81 3.28 11.32
C LEU A 157 14.45 3.41 9.93
N ARG A 158 13.80 2.96 8.85
CA ARG A 158 14.37 3.01 7.49
C ARG A 158 14.80 4.42 7.08
N SER A 159 14.01 5.46 7.38
CA SER A 159 14.35 6.86 7.08
C SER A 159 15.43 7.46 7.99
N LEU A 160 15.88 6.74 9.03
CA LEU A 160 16.89 7.23 9.96
C LEU A 160 18.26 7.41 9.29
N LYS A 161 18.60 6.57 8.32
CA LYS A 161 19.83 6.73 7.53
C LYS A 161 19.82 8.06 6.78
N THR A 162 18.74 8.34 6.06
CA THR A 162 18.56 9.62 5.36
C THR A 162 18.64 10.80 6.33
N ALA A 163 18.01 10.71 7.50
CA ALA A 163 18.05 11.78 8.49
C ALA A 163 19.48 12.10 8.95
N ILE A 164 20.25 11.07 9.32
CA ILE A 164 21.53 11.26 10.03
C ILE A 164 22.72 11.28 9.09
N ILE A 165 22.73 10.40 8.07
CA ILE A 165 23.87 10.22 7.17
C ILE A 165 23.76 11.14 5.96
N GLU A 166 22.60 11.26 5.33
CA GLU A 166 22.44 12.06 4.11
C GLU A 166 22.17 13.53 4.44
N LYS A 167 21.17 13.80 5.29
CA LYS A 167 20.78 15.16 5.70
C LYS A 167 21.57 15.72 6.88
N LYS A 168 22.43 14.92 7.51
CA LYS A 168 23.32 15.33 8.61
C LYS A 168 22.58 15.99 9.79
N LEU A 169 21.36 15.55 10.06
CA LEU A 169 20.59 16.04 11.20
C LEU A 169 21.23 15.59 12.52
N THR A 170 21.14 16.43 13.54
CA THR A 170 21.86 16.25 14.81
C THR A 170 20.94 16.17 16.02
N ARG A 171 19.67 16.52 15.86
CA ARG A 171 18.67 16.56 16.94
C ARG A 171 17.40 15.85 16.49
N VAL A 172 17.57 14.59 16.09
CA VAL A 172 16.49 13.76 15.55
C VAL A 172 15.68 13.15 16.69
N VAL A 173 14.35 13.14 16.53
CA VAL A 173 13.43 12.38 17.39
C VAL A 173 12.94 11.16 16.64
N ILE A 174 12.83 10.04 17.34
CA ILE A 174 12.22 8.82 16.83
C ILE A 174 10.90 8.59 17.56
N VAL A 175 9.82 8.42 16.80
CA VAL A 175 8.50 8.04 17.31
C VAL A 175 8.17 6.64 16.80
N GLY A 176 7.93 5.71 17.70
CA GLY A 176 7.59 4.34 17.29
C GLY A 176 7.20 3.43 18.44
N THR A 177 6.85 2.21 18.09
CA THR A 177 6.46 1.14 19.03
C THR A 177 7.66 0.63 19.84
N PRO A 178 7.47 -0.27 20.83
CA PRO A 178 8.55 -0.68 21.73
C PRO A 178 9.77 -1.26 21.00
N CYS A 179 9.59 -2.06 19.93
CA CYS A 179 10.70 -2.61 19.15
C CYS A 179 11.55 -1.50 18.49
N VAL A 180 10.91 -0.45 17.97
CA VAL A 180 11.57 0.74 17.40
C VAL A 180 12.33 1.50 18.48
N ALA A 181 11.71 1.74 19.63
CA ALA A 181 12.33 2.44 20.75
C ALA A 181 13.54 1.69 21.33
N GLN A 182 13.45 0.37 21.43
CA GLN A 182 14.54 -0.51 21.86
C GLN A 182 15.71 -0.49 20.87
N ALA A 183 15.44 -0.59 19.56
CA ALA A 183 16.47 -0.51 18.53
C ALA A 183 17.18 0.85 18.55
N ALA A 184 16.42 1.95 18.64
CA ALA A 184 16.98 3.30 18.79
C ALA A 184 17.83 3.44 20.07
N ARG A 185 17.40 2.82 21.18
CA ARG A 185 18.20 2.77 22.42
C ARG A 185 19.48 1.94 22.26
N ALA A 186 19.42 0.82 21.55
CA ALA A 186 20.57 -0.03 21.27
C ALA A 186 21.63 0.74 20.45
N MET A 187 21.21 1.47 19.41
CA MET A 187 22.08 2.36 18.65
C MET A 187 22.70 3.44 19.54
N LYS A 188 21.89 4.08 20.41
CA LYS A 188 22.35 5.14 21.31
C LYS A 188 23.38 4.71 22.34
N ASN A 189 23.30 3.45 22.78
CA ASN A 189 24.19 2.89 23.80
C ASN A 189 25.29 2.01 23.19
N SER A 190 25.39 1.92 21.86
CA SER A 190 26.38 1.06 21.22
C SER A 190 27.77 1.70 21.23
N SER A 191 28.79 0.87 21.43
CA SER A 191 30.20 1.23 21.25
C SER A 191 30.70 0.97 19.83
N ASN A 192 29.83 0.55 18.91
CA ASN A 192 30.18 0.32 17.52
C ASN A 192 30.36 1.65 16.78
N ASP A 193 31.53 1.89 16.20
CA ASP A 193 31.88 3.13 15.49
C ASP A 193 30.85 3.54 14.43
N LEU A 194 30.22 2.57 13.75
CA LEU A 194 29.20 2.83 12.74
C LEU A 194 27.87 3.29 13.34
N LEU A 195 27.61 2.99 14.61
CA LEU A 195 26.41 3.37 15.34
C LEU A 195 26.58 4.67 16.15
N ILE A 196 27.81 5.10 16.43
CA ILE A 196 28.10 6.34 17.15
C ILE A 196 27.42 7.57 16.52
N PRO A 197 27.46 7.79 15.18
CA PRO A 197 26.74 8.92 14.56
C PRO A 197 25.24 8.89 14.82
N PHE A 198 24.64 7.69 14.73
CA PHE A 198 23.22 7.50 15.01
C PHE A 198 22.90 7.83 16.48
N GLY A 199 23.66 7.27 17.41
CA GLY A 199 23.47 7.48 18.84
C GLY A 199 23.62 8.94 19.29
N ARG A 200 24.56 9.68 18.69
CA ARG A 200 24.80 11.11 18.97
C ARG A 200 23.68 12.01 18.44
N SER A 201 23.15 11.70 17.25
CA SER A 201 22.08 12.51 16.64
C SER A 201 20.69 12.25 17.20
N ILE A 202 20.44 11.09 17.84
CA ILE A 202 19.14 10.79 18.46
C ILE A 202 18.98 11.60 19.75
N ARG A 203 18.16 12.66 19.69
CA ARG A 203 17.90 13.59 20.80
C ARG A 203 16.85 13.08 21.77
N LEU A 204 15.78 12.49 21.25
CA LEU A 204 14.64 11.98 22.02
C LEU A 204 14.08 10.71 21.36
N ILE A 205 13.56 9.78 22.18
CA ILE A 205 12.86 8.59 21.72
C ILE A 205 11.49 8.62 22.39
N ILE A 206 10.42 8.67 21.59
CA ILE A 206 9.04 8.61 22.06
C ILE A 206 8.51 7.21 21.74
N GLY A 207 8.40 6.39 22.78
CA GLY A 207 7.82 5.06 22.70
C GLY A 207 6.30 5.11 22.79
N LEU A 208 5.62 4.45 21.85
CA LEU A 208 4.19 4.25 21.85
C LEU A 208 3.85 2.89 22.49
N PHE A 209 2.72 2.79 23.17
CA PHE A 209 2.20 1.50 23.62
C PHE A 209 1.75 0.69 22.42
N CYS A 210 2.13 -0.58 22.40
CA CYS A 210 1.79 -1.52 21.35
C CYS A 210 1.79 -2.92 21.95
N THR A 211 0.70 -3.65 21.71
CA THR A 211 0.60 -5.07 22.05
C THR A 211 0.99 -5.92 20.85
N GLU A 212 0.50 -5.55 19.67
CA GLU A 212 0.63 -6.32 18.44
C GLU A 212 0.45 -5.41 17.22
N SER A 213 0.99 -5.86 16.09
CA SER A 213 0.91 -5.19 14.79
C SER A 213 0.53 -6.24 13.77
N PHE A 214 -0.34 -5.89 12.82
CA PHE A 214 -0.93 -6.84 11.90
C PHE A 214 -0.45 -6.59 10.47
N ASP A 215 -0.17 -7.67 9.74
CA ASP A 215 -0.16 -7.61 8.28
C ASP A 215 -1.60 -7.42 7.83
N TYR A 216 -1.88 -6.30 7.15
CA TYR A 216 -3.24 -5.96 6.76
C TYR A 216 -3.79 -6.94 5.73
N HIS A 217 -2.97 -7.42 4.79
CA HIS A 217 -3.44 -8.42 3.83
C HIS A 217 -3.76 -9.73 4.51
N THR A 218 -2.85 -10.25 5.33
CA THR A 218 -3.10 -11.51 6.06
C THR A 218 -4.32 -11.37 6.97
N LEU A 219 -4.43 -10.28 7.74
CA LEU A 219 -5.57 -10.04 8.62
C LEU A 219 -6.88 -9.96 7.83
N MET A 220 -6.90 -9.21 6.73
CA MET A 220 -8.12 -9.04 5.94
C MET A 220 -8.47 -10.34 5.21
N GLU A 221 -7.51 -11.09 4.69
CA GLU A 221 -7.72 -12.41 4.09
C GLU A 221 -8.31 -13.38 5.10
N GLU A 222 -7.69 -13.50 6.29
CA GLU A 222 -8.18 -14.34 7.38
C GLU A 222 -9.60 -13.96 7.81
N ILE A 223 -9.92 -12.66 7.84
CA ILE A 223 -11.27 -12.20 8.13
C ILE A 223 -12.21 -12.55 6.97
N PHE A 224 -11.86 -12.25 5.72
CA PHE A 224 -12.76 -12.43 4.57
C PHE A 224 -13.12 -13.89 4.32
N VAL A 225 -12.21 -14.84 4.58
CA VAL A 225 -12.51 -16.27 4.45
C VAL A 225 -13.50 -16.79 5.50
N THR A 226 -13.79 -16.02 6.56
CA THR A 226 -14.73 -16.44 7.62
C THR A 226 -16.21 -16.36 7.23
N ALA A 227 -16.55 -15.72 6.11
CA ALA A 227 -17.93 -15.57 5.67
C ALA A 227 -18.03 -15.48 4.14
N ASP A 228 -19.20 -15.79 3.58
CA ASP A 228 -19.41 -15.73 2.14
C ASP A 228 -19.78 -14.31 1.66
N TRP A 229 -19.92 -14.17 0.33
CA TRP A 229 -20.27 -12.90 -0.28
C TRP A 229 -21.61 -12.33 0.21
N ALA A 230 -22.63 -13.16 0.47
CA ALA A 230 -23.93 -12.68 0.91
C ALA A 230 -23.87 -12.08 2.32
N ASP A 231 -23.08 -12.70 3.20
CA ASP A 231 -22.79 -12.18 4.53
C ASP A 231 -22.02 -10.86 4.47
N TRP A 232 -20.96 -10.79 3.65
CA TRP A 232 -20.17 -9.57 3.50
C TRP A 232 -20.96 -8.42 2.86
N LEU A 233 -21.78 -8.70 1.85
CA LEU A 233 -22.71 -7.74 1.23
C LEU A 233 -23.60 -7.10 2.29
N THR A 234 -24.17 -7.91 3.18
CA THR A 234 -25.02 -7.42 4.28
C THR A 234 -24.22 -6.55 5.25
N ARG A 235 -23.03 -7.01 5.67
CA ARG A 235 -22.16 -6.28 6.62
C ARG A 235 -21.72 -4.94 6.06
N PHE A 236 -21.23 -4.89 4.82
CA PHE A 236 -20.75 -3.68 4.18
C PHE A 236 -21.87 -2.68 3.90
N THR A 237 -23.04 -3.15 3.44
CA THR A 237 -24.23 -2.29 3.25
C THR A 237 -24.63 -1.64 4.56
N LYS A 238 -24.70 -2.42 5.64
CA LYS A 238 -25.04 -1.91 6.98
C LYS A 238 -24.01 -0.89 7.50
N ALA A 239 -22.74 -1.09 7.16
CA ALA A 239 -21.66 -0.17 7.53
C ALA A 239 -21.58 1.09 6.65
N GLY A 240 -22.36 1.18 5.57
CA GLY A 240 -22.32 2.30 4.63
C GLY A 240 -21.01 2.38 3.84
N ILE A 241 -20.29 1.26 3.73
CA ILE A 241 -19.05 1.19 2.94
C ILE A 241 -19.44 1.20 1.47
N THR A 242 -18.68 1.92 0.63
CA THR A 242 -18.83 1.82 -0.83
C THR A 242 -18.03 0.62 -1.32
N PHE A 243 -18.71 -0.34 -1.94
CA PHE A 243 -18.11 -1.54 -2.50
C PHE A 243 -18.95 -1.99 -3.70
N GLY A 244 -18.38 -2.85 -4.55
CA GLY A 244 -19.08 -3.45 -5.67
C GLY A 244 -18.43 -4.78 -6.05
N PRO A 245 -19.20 -5.72 -6.61
CA PRO A 245 -18.63 -6.94 -7.15
C PRO A 245 -17.68 -6.60 -8.31
N ILE A 246 -16.57 -7.32 -8.42
CA ILE A 246 -15.78 -7.33 -9.65
C ILE A 246 -16.57 -8.18 -10.63
N ALA A 247 -17.33 -7.52 -11.51
CA ALA A 247 -18.17 -8.18 -12.49
C ALA A 247 -17.32 -9.04 -13.45
N ARG A 248 -17.79 -10.25 -13.73
CA ARG A 248 -17.27 -11.08 -14.80
C ARG A 248 -17.76 -10.56 -16.14
N SER A 249 -17.07 -10.98 -17.20
CA SER A 249 -17.42 -10.59 -18.56
C SER A 249 -18.82 -11.03 -18.98
N ASP A 250 -19.44 -12.01 -18.33
CA ASP A 250 -20.77 -12.56 -18.63
C ASP A 250 -21.89 -12.01 -17.73
N ASP A 251 -21.57 -11.36 -16.61
CA ASP A 251 -22.56 -10.82 -15.66
C ASP A 251 -23.51 -9.78 -16.29
N HIS A 252 -23.07 -9.13 -17.38
CA HIS A 252 -23.87 -8.14 -18.09
C HIS A 252 -25.09 -8.73 -18.81
N LEU A 253 -25.10 -10.03 -19.14
CA LEU A 253 -26.20 -10.67 -19.88
C LEU A 253 -27.51 -10.68 -19.11
N GLU A 254 -27.41 -10.85 -17.79
CA GLU A 254 -28.53 -10.94 -16.83
C GLU A 254 -28.62 -9.71 -15.92
N CYS A 255 -27.80 -8.68 -16.17
CA CYS A 255 -27.78 -7.49 -15.33
C CYS A 255 -29.10 -6.69 -15.46
N PRO A 256 -29.83 -6.44 -14.34
CA PRO A 256 -31.09 -5.71 -14.39
C PRO A 256 -30.96 -4.32 -15.02
N GLN A 257 -29.82 -3.64 -14.81
CA GLN A 257 -29.55 -2.34 -15.41
C GLN A 257 -29.34 -2.44 -16.94
N VAL A 258 -28.68 -3.49 -17.42
CA VAL A 258 -28.47 -3.73 -18.86
C VAL A 258 -29.80 -4.04 -19.54
N ALA A 259 -30.65 -4.85 -18.90
CA ALA A 259 -32.00 -5.15 -19.36
C ALA A 259 -32.90 -3.91 -19.36
N ALA A 260 -32.89 -3.12 -18.27
CA ALA A 260 -33.69 -1.90 -18.15
C ALA A 260 -33.33 -0.83 -19.20
N ASN A 261 -32.06 -0.78 -19.62
CA ASN A 261 -31.61 0.13 -20.67
C ASN A 261 -31.72 -0.47 -22.09
N GLY A 262 -32.20 -1.71 -22.24
CA GLY A 262 -32.36 -2.37 -23.53
C GLY A 262 -31.05 -2.53 -24.31
N MET A 263 -29.90 -2.63 -23.62
CA MET A 263 -28.57 -2.58 -24.26
C MET A 263 -28.21 -3.85 -25.04
N LEU A 264 -28.95 -4.94 -24.83
CA LEU A 264 -28.73 -6.23 -25.49
C LEU A 264 -30.02 -6.70 -26.19
N PRO A 265 -30.48 -6.00 -27.24
CA PRO A 265 -31.66 -6.41 -28.01
C PRO A 265 -31.35 -7.66 -28.85
N GLU A 266 -32.41 -8.41 -29.18
CA GLU A 266 -32.33 -9.47 -30.18
C GLU A 266 -32.23 -8.87 -31.59
N MET A 267 -31.37 -9.44 -32.42
CA MET A 267 -31.24 -9.06 -33.83
C MET A 267 -32.34 -9.71 -34.67
N GLU A 268 -33.07 -8.87 -35.41
CA GLU A 268 -34.12 -9.34 -36.31
C GLU A 268 -33.52 -10.26 -37.39
N GLY A 269 -34.16 -11.42 -37.59
CA GLY A 269 -33.74 -12.43 -38.56
C GLY A 269 -32.53 -13.28 -38.17
N ALA A 270 -31.97 -13.11 -36.96
CA ALA A 270 -30.76 -13.82 -36.51
C ALA A 270 -31.03 -14.96 -35.51
N GLY A 271 -32.26 -15.50 -35.45
CA GLY A 271 -32.58 -16.67 -34.63
C GLY A 271 -32.40 -16.48 -33.12
N GLY A 272 -32.72 -15.29 -32.58
CA GLY A 272 -32.61 -14.98 -31.15
C GLY A 272 -31.21 -14.54 -30.70
N MET A 273 -30.26 -14.38 -31.63
CA MET A 273 -28.95 -13.82 -31.30
C MET A 273 -29.07 -12.36 -30.83
N ARG A 274 -28.54 -12.06 -29.65
CA ARG A 274 -28.48 -10.70 -29.10
C ARG A 274 -27.24 -9.97 -29.60
N THR A 275 -27.31 -8.66 -29.73
CA THR A 275 -26.16 -7.78 -30.06
C THR A 275 -26.08 -6.62 -29.08
N VAL A 276 -24.98 -5.87 -29.11
CA VAL A 276 -24.80 -4.66 -28.30
C VAL A 276 -25.44 -3.48 -29.01
N ASP A 277 -26.42 -2.85 -28.37
CA ASP A 277 -27.03 -1.61 -28.86
C ASP A 277 -26.11 -0.40 -28.60
N SER A 278 -26.29 0.64 -29.41
CA SER A 278 -25.60 1.92 -29.20
C SER A 278 -25.94 2.49 -27.81
N PRO A 279 -24.96 2.96 -27.01
CA PRO A 279 -25.26 3.54 -25.71
C PRO A 279 -25.90 4.94 -25.80
N ILE A 280 -26.06 5.50 -27.00
CA ILE A 280 -26.56 6.86 -27.22
C ILE A 280 -28.08 6.85 -27.39
N CYS A 281 -28.80 7.48 -26.45
CA CYS A 281 -30.24 7.71 -26.54
C CYS A 281 -30.52 9.20 -26.73
N ILE A 282 -31.19 9.58 -27.82
CA ILE A 282 -31.57 10.97 -28.12
C ILE A 282 -33.06 11.14 -27.81
N ALA A 283 -33.39 12.15 -27.00
CA ALA A 283 -34.77 12.43 -26.64
C ALA A 283 -35.62 12.75 -27.88
N GLY A 284 -36.75 12.06 -28.03
CA GLY A 284 -37.66 12.20 -29.17
C GLY A 284 -37.33 11.29 -30.37
N GLU A 285 -36.16 10.67 -30.40
CA GLU A 285 -35.74 9.79 -31.49
C GLU A 285 -35.91 8.32 -31.11
N LYS A 286 -36.41 7.52 -32.07
CA LYS A 286 -36.51 6.07 -31.93
C LYS A 286 -35.29 5.43 -32.58
N LYS A 287 -34.57 4.59 -31.83
CA LYS A 287 -33.44 3.84 -32.38
C LYS A 287 -33.91 2.83 -33.42
N THR A 288 -33.10 2.68 -34.47
CA THR A 288 -33.27 1.61 -35.46
C THR A 288 -32.97 0.26 -34.81
N PRO A 289 -33.90 -0.71 -34.83
CA PRO A 289 -33.65 -2.06 -34.35
C PRO A 289 -32.50 -2.72 -35.12
N PRO A 290 -31.64 -3.52 -34.46
CA PRO A 290 -30.58 -4.22 -35.15
C PRO A 290 -31.14 -5.39 -35.95
N ARG A 291 -30.58 -5.60 -37.15
CA ARG A 291 -30.95 -6.68 -38.07
C ARG A 291 -29.72 -7.47 -38.47
N ARG A 292 -29.91 -8.71 -38.91
CA ARG A 292 -28.81 -9.51 -39.46
C ARG A 292 -28.14 -8.79 -40.64
N ALA A 293 -26.85 -9.04 -40.84
CA ALA A 293 -26.18 -8.63 -42.06
C ALA A 293 -26.84 -9.30 -43.28
N PRO A 294 -27.01 -8.58 -44.40
CA PRO A 294 -27.58 -9.15 -45.60
C PRO A 294 -26.65 -10.21 -46.18
N GLU A 295 -27.23 -11.23 -46.83
CA GLU A 295 -26.48 -12.20 -47.61
C GLU A 295 -25.84 -11.55 -48.85
N ILE A 296 -24.81 -12.20 -49.39
CA ILE A 296 -24.16 -11.75 -50.62
C ILE A 296 -25.17 -11.78 -51.77
N GLY A 297 -25.58 -10.59 -52.21
CA GLY A 297 -26.49 -10.37 -53.32
C GLY A 297 -27.92 -9.98 -52.93
N GLU A 298 -28.28 -10.10 -51.64
CA GLU A 298 -29.67 -9.95 -51.15
C GLU A 298 -30.33 -8.62 -51.56
N HIS A 299 -29.59 -7.52 -51.54
CA HIS A 299 -30.10 -6.18 -51.88
C HIS A 299 -29.62 -5.67 -53.24
N THR A 300 -28.93 -6.48 -54.06
CA THR A 300 -28.31 -6.00 -55.30
C THR A 300 -29.32 -5.36 -56.25
N ARG A 301 -30.47 -5.99 -56.45
CA ARG A 301 -31.52 -5.44 -57.32
C ARG A 301 -32.12 -4.15 -56.77
N GLU A 302 -32.38 -4.11 -55.47
CA GLU A 302 -32.96 -2.95 -54.77
C GLU A 302 -32.03 -1.73 -54.86
N ILE A 303 -30.74 -1.93 -54.60
CA ILE A 303 -29.73 -0.88 -54.67
C ILE A 303 -29.61 -0.34 -56.10
N LEU A 304 -29.48 -1.21 -57.10
CA LEU A 304 -29.38 -0.79 -58.51
C LEU A 304 -30.64 -0.03 -58.96
N ALA A 305 -31.83 -0.46 -58.51
CA ALA A 305 -33.08 0.24 -58.79
C ALA A 305 -33.13 1.62 -58.11
N SER A 306 -32.64 1.76 -56.86
CA SER A 306 -32.58 3.04 -56.15
C SER A 306 -31.68 4.08 -56.85
N MET A 307 -30.73 3.62 -57.66
CA MET A 307 -29.85 4.46 -58.49
C MET A 307 -30.50 4.85 -59.83
N GLY A 308 -31.75 4.47 -60.07
CA GLY A 308 -32.51 4.80 -61.29
C GLY A 308 -32.25 3.84 -62.46
N ILE A 309 -31.62 2.69 -62.23
CA ILE A 309 -31.35 1.70 -63.29
C ILE A 309 -32.64 0.93 -63.59
N ALA A 310 -33.03 0.87 -64.87
CA ALA A 310 -34.24 0.17 -65.29
C ALA A 310 -34.11 -1.35 -65.11
N GLY A 311 -35.20 -2.04 -64.79
CA GLY A 311 -35.19 -3.49 -64.49
C GLY A 311 -34.52 -4.37 -65.55
N ALA A 312 -34.76 -4.08 -66.85
CA ALA A 312 -34.13 -4.80 -67.94
C ALA A 312 -32.60 -4.61 -68.01
N GLU A 313 -32.09 -3.49 -67.50
CA GLU A 313 -30.66 -3.23 -67.40
C GLU A 313 -30.05 -3.91 -66.18
N ILE A 314 -30.77 -3.94 -65.06
CA ILE A 314 -30.39 -4.71 -63.86
C ILE A 314 -30.25 -6.20 -64.20
N ASP A 315 -31.19 -6.76 -64.97
CA ASP A 315 -31.13 -8.15 -65.42
C ASP A 315 -29.88 -8.43 -66.28
N ARG A 316 -29.51 -7.50 -67.17
CA ARG A 316 -28.28 -7.62 -67.97
C ARG A 316 -27.02 -7.56 -67.13
N ILE A 317 -26.98 -6.69 -66.12
CA ILE A 317 -25.84 -6.55 -65.18
C ILE A 317 -25.66 -7.82 -64.35
N ILE A 318 -26.76 -8.43 -63.91
CA ILE A 318 -26.70 -9.70 -63.15
C ILE A 318 -26.30 -10.86 -64.08
N ALA A 319 -26.87 -10.93 -65.28
CA ALA A 319 -26.56 -11.98 -66.25
C ALA A 319 -25.12 -11.94 -66.77
N SER A 320 -24.50 -10.75 -66.83
CA SER A 320 -23.09 -10.60 -67.21
C SER A 320 -22.10 -10.99 -66.11
N GLY A 321 -22.58 -11.25 -64.90
CA GLY A 321 -21.75 -11.54 -63.71
C GLY A 321 -21.14 -10.30 -63.07
N ALA A 322 -21.47 -9.09 -63.55
CA ALA A 322 -20.98 -7.84 -62.98
C ALA A 322 -21.60 -7.53 -61.61
N ALA A 323 -22.79 -8.09 -61.31
CA ALA A 323 -23.38 -8.07 -59.97
C ALA A 323 -24.01 -9.43 -59.63
N ARG A 324 -23.97 -9.80 -58.34
CA ARG A 324 -24.61 -11.02 -57.83
C ARG A 324 -25.91 -10.64 -57.15
N ALA A 325 -27.02 -11.28 -57.51
CA ALA A 325 -28.32 -11.11 -56.87
C ALA A 325 -28.87 -12.46 -56.40
#